data_AF-W6JZ43-F1
#
_entry.id   AF-W6JZ43-F1
#
_cell.length_a   1.000
_cell.length_b   1.000
_cell.length_c   1.000
_cell.angle_alpha   90.00
_cell.angle_beta   90.00
_cell.angle_gamma   90.00
#
_symmetry.space_group_name_H-M   'P 1'
#
loop_
_entity.id
_entity.type
_entity.pdbx_description
1 polymer ?
#
loop_
_entity_poly.entity_id
_entity_poly.type
_entity_poly.pdbx_seq_one_letter_code
_entity_poly.pdbx_strand_id
1 'polypeptide(L)'
;MHHAAQGLLGLHDFAAFCKKREGATTTRTLLEYSWTRTAEGVLEARVVADAFCHSMVRALVGVVMPVGLGRAGVSFPREVMIAGIRDPRVKVMPAHGLALEEVGYPPPRLMAARAEEARARRD
;
A
#
# COMPACT_ATOMS: atom_id res chain seq x y z
N MET A 1 2.59 13.99 4.19
CA MET A 1 2.61 12.62 3.62
C MET A 1 2.17 11.59 4.66
N HIS A 2 2.83 11.50 5.82
CA HIS A 2 2.46 10.55 6.89
C HIS A 2 0.97 10.54 7.26
N HIS A 3 0.37 11.70 7.56
CA HIS A 3 -1.06 11.79 7.91
C HIS A 3 -2.00 11.30 6.79
N ALA A 4 -1.65 11.54 5.52
CA ALA A 4 -2.45 11.10 4.38
C ALA A 4 -2.37 9.57 4.19
N ALA A 5 -1.20 8.99 4.47
CA ALA A 5 -0.99 7.54 4.46
C ALA A 5 -1.84 6.82 5.52
N GLN A 6 -2.08 7.44 6.68
CA GLN A 6 -2.85 6.81 7.77
C GLN A 6 -4.30 6.51 7.35
N GLY A 7 -4.86 7.31 6.45
CA GLY A 7 -6.22 7.10 5.93
C GLY A 7 -6.41 5.83 5.08
N LEU A 8 -5.32 5.11 4.77
CA LEU A 8 -5.31 3.88 3.98
C LEU A 8 -5.08 2.61 4.83
N LEU A 9 -4.86 2.74 6.13
CA LEU A 9 -4.63 1.60 7.02
C LEU A 9 -5.91 0.77 7.20
N GLY A 10 -5.72 -0.54 7.41
CA GLY A 10 -6.81 -1.50 7.62
C GLY A 10 -7.19 -2.28 6.37
N LEU A 11 -8.35 -2.94 6.43
CA LEU A 11 -8.89 -3.78 5.37
C LEU A 11 -9.65 -2.92 4.35
N HIS A 12 -9.16 -2.85 3.11
CA HIS A 12 -9.78 -2.09 2.02
C HIS A 12 -9.62 -2.79 0.68
N ASP A 13 -10.45 -2.40 -0.29
CA ASP A 13 -10.20 -2.66 -1.70
C ASP A 13 -9.21 -1.63 -2.25
N PHE A 14 -8.03 -2.10 -2.68
CA PHE A 14 -6.97 -1.28 -3.26
C PHE A 14 -7.01 -1.23 -4.80
N ALA A 15 -8.14 -1.54 -5.44
CA ALA A 15 -8.28 -1.59 -6.90
C ALA A 15 -7.70 -0.36 -7.64
N ALA A 16 -7.94 0.85 -7.11
CA ALA A 16 -7.41 2.11 -7.63
C ALA A 16 -5.86 2.16 -7.68
N PHE A 17 -5.18 1.38 -6.86
CA PHE A 17 -3.73 1.32 -6.71
C PHE A 17 -3.10 0.05 -7.31
N CYS A 18 -3.91 -0.86 -7.84
CA CYS A 18 -3.44 -2.10 -8.43
C CYS A 18 -3.31 -1.98 -9.96
N LYS A 19 -2.41 -2.78 -10.55
CA LYS A 19 -2.49 -3.16 -11.95
C LYS A 19 -3.45 -4.35 -12.05
N LYS A 20 -4.51 -4.18 -12.85
CA LYS A 20 -5.51 -5.23 -13.09
C LYS A 20 -4.81 -6.52 -13.52
N ARG A 21 -5.18 -7.61 -12.85
CA ARG A 21 -4.76 -8.97 -13.17
C ARG A 21 -6.00 -9.84 -13.09
N GLU A 22 -6.28 -10.56 -14.16
CA GLU A 22 -7.45 -11.44 -14.23
C GLU A 22 -7.39 -12.52 -13.13
N GLY A 23 -8.53 -12.76 -12.47
CA GLY A 23 -8.65 -13.72 -11.38
C GLY A 23 -8.03 -13.31 -10.03
N ALA A 24 -7.39 -12.13 -9.93
CA ALA A 24 -6.79 -11.65 -8.69
C ALA A 24 -7.68 -10.63 -7.98
N THR A 25 -7.83 -10.76 -6.66
CA THR A 25 -8.56 -9.78 -5.83
C THR A 25 -7.63 -8.66 -5.37
N THR A 26 -8.21 -7.51 -5.06
CA THR A 26 -7.50 -6.27 -4.68
C THR A 26 -7.75 -5.88 -3.22
N THR A 27 -8.56 -6.66 -2.50
CA THR A 27 -8.80 -6.52 -1.07
C THR A 27 -7.58 -6.93 -0.25
N ARG A 28 -6.97 -6.01 0.49
CA ARG A 28 -5.78 -6.24 1.33
C ARG A 28 -5.93 -5.57 2.69
N THR A 29 -5.13 -6.01 3.65
CA THR A 29 -5.02 -5.36 4.95
C THR A 29 -3.67 -4.66 5.03
N LEU A 30 -3.71 -3.33 4.99
CA LEU A 30 -2.52 -2.51 5.20
C LEU A 30 -2.30 -2.35 6.71
N LEU A 31 -1.24 -2.97 7.21
CA LEU A 31 -0.91 -3.04 8.64
C LEU A 31 -0.13 -1.81 9.09
N GLU A 32 0.79 -1.34 8.25
CA GLU A 32 1.58 -0.14 8.50
C GLU A 32 1.78 0.63 7.20
N TYR A 33 1.70 1.95 7.31
CA TYR A 33 2.10 2.85 6.25
C TYR A 33 2.62 4.15 6.87
N SER A 34 3.91 4.17 7.16
CA SER A 34 4.58 5.29 7.82
C SER A 34 5.52 6.02 6.86
N TRP A 35 5.80 7.28 7.16
CA TRP A 35 6.75 8.11 6.43
C TRP A 35 7.66 8.79 7.44
N THR A 36 8.96 8.64 7.25
CA THR A 36 10.00 9.25 8.06
C THR A 36 10.94 10.04 7.17
N ARG A 37 11.68 10.98 7.78
CA ARG A 37 12.79 11.66 7.12
C ARG A 37 14.08 11.21 7.78
N THR A 38 15.02 10.67 7.00
CA THR A 38 16.35 10.28 7.50
C THR A 38 17.19 11.52 7.83
N ALA A 39 18.33 11.30 8.51
CA ALA A 39 19.28 12.37 8.82
C ALA A 39 19.83 13.04 7.54
N GLU A 40 19.96 12.28 6.46
CA GLU A 40 20.41 12.72 5.14
C GLU A 40 19.30 13.43 4.34
N GLY A 41 18.10 13.56 4.92
CA GLY A 41 16.97 14.25 4.31
C GLY A 41 16.15 13.39 3.35
N VAL A 42 16.45 12.10 3.21
CA VAL A 42 15.68 11.16 2.38
C VAL A 42 14.31 10.92 3.04
N LEU A 43 13.26 10.84 2.23
CA LEU A 43 11.93 10.45 2.70
C LEU A 43 11.77 8.93 2.49
N GLU A 44 11.61 8.21 3.59
CA GLU A 44 11.43 6.76 3.59
C GLU A 44 9.99 6.41 3.91
N ALA A 45 9.44 5.46 3.15
CA ALA A 45 8.11 4.93 3.36
C ALA A 45 8.22 3.47 3.81
N ARG A 46 7.74 3.16 5.01
CA ARG A 46 7.60 1.78 5.45
C ARG A 46 6.17 1.33 5.24
N VAL A 47 6.01 0.25 4.48
CA VAL A 47 4.71 -0.29 4.08
C VAL A 47 4.65 -1.76 4.44
N VAL A 48 3.77 -2.12 5.37
CA VAL A 48 3.57 -3.50 5.83
C VAL A 48 2.13 -3.87 5.55
N ALA A 49 1.92 -5.01 4.91
CA ALA A 49 0.60 -5.54 4.61
C ALA A 49 0.61 -7.06 4.75
N ASP A 50 -0.58 -7.64 4.84
CA ASP A 50 -0.73 -9.09 4.80
C ASP A 50 -0.39 -9.70 3.42
N ALA A 51 -0.64 -8.93 2.36
CA ALA A 51 -0.20 -9.18 0.99
C ALA A 51 -0.27 -7.89 0.16
N PHE A 52 0.40 -7.89 -1.00
CA PHE A 52 0.36 -6.76 -1.95
C PHE A 52 -0.19 -7.20 -3.30
N CYS A 53 -1.01 -6.37 -3.94
CA CYS A 53 -1.37 -6.55 -5.35
C CYS A 53 -0.27 -6.00 -6.28
N HIS A 54 -0.35 -6.32 -7.58
CA HIS A 54 0.64 -5.86 -8.54
C HIS A 54 0.68 -4.32 -8.60
N SER A 55 1.87 -3.74 -8.39
CA SER A 55 2.15 -2.29 -8.37
C SER A 55 1.63 -1.53 -7.15
N MET A 56 1.00 -2.21 -6.17
CA MET A 56 0.37 -1.57 -5.00
C MET A 56 1.28 -0.57 -4.31
N VAL A 57 2.45 -1.02 -3.82
CA VAL A 57 3.37 -0.19 -3.04
C VAL A 57 3.81 1.04 -3.83
N ARG A 58 4.19 0.85 -5.10
CA ARG A 58 4.62 1.95 -5.98
C ARG A 58 3.51 2.96 -6.27
N ALA A 59 2.25 2.52 -6.31
CA ALA A 59 1.09 3.40 -6.44
C ALA A 59 0.74 4.10 -5.11
N LEU A 60 0.87 3.41 -3.98
CA LEU A 60 0.69 3.98 -2.64
C LEU A 60 1.69 5.12 -2.38
N VAL A 61 2.95 4.93 -2.74
CA VAL A 61 3.96 6.00 -2.69
C VAL A 61 3.54 7.16 -3.61
N GLY A 62 3.06 6.84 -4.81
CA GLY A 62 2.61 7.83 -5.79
C GLY A 62 1.45 8.71 -5.34
N VAL A 63 0.42 8.14 -4.69
CA VAL A 63 -0.80 8.88 -4.33
C VAL A 63 -0.57 9.90 -3.22
N VAL A 64 0.44 9.70 -2.37
CA VAL A 64 0.78 10.69 -1.33
C VAL A 64 1.70 11.80 -1.83
N MET A 65 2.31 11.67 -3.03
CA MET A 65 3.19 12.70 -3.59
C MET A 65 2.48 14.04 -3.83
N PRO A 66 1.28 14.11 -4.45
CA PRO A 66 0.55 15.37 -4.58
C PRO A 66 0.30 16.06 -3.24
N VAL A 67 0.06 15.30 -2.17
CA VAL A 67 -0.09 15.85 -0.81
C VAL A 67 1.23 16.41 -0.29
N GLY A 68 2.33 15.67 -0.43
CA GLY A 68 3.67 16.13 -0.03
C GLY A 68 4.14 17.37 -0.80
N LEU A 69 3.67 17.54 -2.03
CA LEU A 69 3.95 18.69 -2.89
C LEU A 69 2.96 19.86 -2.71
N GLY A 70 1.98 19.75 -1.80
CA GLY A 70 0.96 20.78 -1.58
C GLY A 70 -0.07 20.92 -2.72
N ARG A 71 -0.16 19.94 -3.62
CA ARG A 71 -1.06 19.94 -4.79
C ARG A 71 -2.41 19.27 -4.51
N ALA A 72 -2.56 18.61 -3.36
CA ALA A 72 -3.79 17.95 -2.94
C ALA A 72 -3.92 17.94 -1.40
N GLY A 73 -5.14 17.87 -0.90
CA GLY A 73 -5.43 17.77 0.53
C GLY A 73 -5.06 16.42 1.14
N VAL A 74 -4.98 16.35 2.47
CA VAL A 74 -4.59 15.14 3.22
C VAL A 74 -5.54 13.95 2.99
N SER A 75 -6.81 14.20 2.65
CA SER A 75 -7.83 13.19 2.37
C SER A 75 -7.71 12.54 1.00
N PHE A 76 -6.95 13.16 0.08
CA PHE A 76 -6.89 12.76 -1.33
C PHE A 76 -6.60 11.26 -1.55
N PRO A 77 -5.62 10.63 -0.87
CA PRO A 77 -5.39 9.20 -1.06
C PRO A 77 -6.59 8.33 -0.71
N ARG A 78 -7.31 8.69 0.36
CA ARG A 78 -8.51 7.96 0.78
C ARG A 78 -9.65 8.16 -0.19
N GLU A 79 -9.79 9.36 -0.77
CA GLU A 79 -10.78 9.64 -1.83
C GLU A 79 -10.52 8.77 -3.06
N VAL A 80 -9.25 8.65 -3.51
CA VAL A 80 -8.88 7.77 -4.63
C VAL A 80 -9.19 6.31 -4.33
N MET A 81 -8.91 5.85 -3.11
CA MET A 81 -9.23 4.47 -2.68
C MET A 81 -10.74 4.21 -2.77
N ILE A 82 -11.56 5.12 -2.20
CA ILE A 82 -13.03 5.00 -2.18
C ILE A 82 -13.61 5.05 -3.60
N ALA A 83 -13.04 5.88 -4.48
CA ALA A 83 -13.47 5.94 -5.87
C ALA A 83 -13.25 4.62 -6.62
N GLY A 84 -12.31 3.77 -6.18
CA GLY A 84 -12.04 2.44 -6.73
C GLY A 84 -11.43 2.44 -8.14
N ILE A 85 -11.21 3.61 -8.73
CA ILE A 85 -10.66 3.79 -10.08
C ILE A 85 -9.36 4.59 -10.04
N ARG A 86 -8.51 4.39 -11.04
CA ARG A 86 -7.24 5.11 -11.16
C ARG A 86 -7.47 6.60 -11.36
N ASP A 87 -6.86 7.42 -10.51
CA ASP A 87 -6.82 8.87 -10.66
C ASP A 87 -5.57 9.29 -11.48
N PRO A 88 -5.70 10.16 -12.49
CA PRO A 88 -4.59 10.57 -13.35
C PRO A 88 -3.47 11.32 -12.61
N ARG A 89 -3.74 11.86 -11.42
CA ARG A 89 -2.73 12.51 -10.56
C ARG A 89 -1.86 11.49 -9.83
N VAL A 90 -2.25 10.21 -9.80
CA VAL A 90 -1.50 9.14 -9.15
C VAL A 90 -0.53 8.49 -10.13
N LYS A 91 0.75 8.76 -9.93
CA LYS A 91 1.84 8.14 -10.69
C LYS A 91 2.28 6.85 -10.02
N VAL A 92 2.37 5.75 -10.78
CA VAL A 92 3.10 4.56 -10.31
C VAL A 92 4.59 4.91 -10.28
N MET A 93 5.16 5.02 -9.07
CA MET A 93 6.54 5.49 -8.88
C MET A 93 7.56 4.53 -9.50
N PRO A 94 8.79 4.96 -9.86
CA PRO A 94 9.83 4.07 -10.35
C PRO A 94 10.16 2.91 -9.40
N ALA A 95 10.67 1.79 -9.93
CA ALA A 95 10.92 0.59 -9.14
C ALA A 95 12.21 0.66 -8.30
N HIS A 96 13.21 1.45 -8.71
CA HIS A 96 14.53 1.48 -8.09
C HIS A 96 14.57 2.02 -6.65
N GLY A 97 13.49 2.65 -6.17
CA GLY A 97 13.36 3.09 -4.78
C GLY A 97 12.58 2.11 -3.89
N LEU A 98 12.20 0.93 -4.40
CA LEU A 98 11.47 -0.09 -3.65
C LEU A 98 12.38 -1.27 -3.33
N ALA A 99 12.47 -1.64 -2.05
CA ALA A 99 13.13 -2.84 -1.58
C ALA A 99 12.16 -3.68 -0.72
N LEU A 100 12.31 -5.01 -0.75
CA LEU A 100 11.68 -5.90 0.21
C LEU A 100 12.61 -6.05 1.40
N GLU A 101 12.20 -5.57 2.57
CA GLU A 101 13.03 -5.62 3.78
C GLU A 101 12.84 -6.92 4.58
N GLU A 102 11.59 -7.34 4.78
CA GLU A 102 11.26 -8.43 5.69
C GLU A 102 10.04 -9.23 5.20
N VAL A 103 10.03 -10.52 5.52
CA VAL A 103 8.84 -11.37 5.46
C VAL A 103 8.61 -11.98 6.83
N GLY A 104 7.51 -11.60 7.47
CA GLY A 104 7.14 -12.10 8.80
C GLY A 104 6.53 -13.51 8.74
N TYR A 105 7.06 -14.42 9.55
CA TYR A 105 6.50 -15.76 9.76
C TYR A 105 6.05 -15.95 11.20
N PRO A 106 4.87 -16.54 11.45
CA PRO A 106 4.44 -16.84 12.80
C PRO A 106 5.23 -18.02 13.38
N PRO A 107 5.14 -18.30 14.70
CA PRO A 107 5.74 -19.49 15.30
C PRO A 107 5.29 -20.78 14.60
N PRO A 108 6.12 -21.85 14.61
CA PRO A 108 5.85 -23.09 13.87
C PRO A 108 4.44 -23.67 14.06
N ARG A 109 3.92 -23.65 15.29
CA ARG A 109 2.57 -24.13 15.63
C ARG A 109 1.42 -23.40 14.93
N LEU A 110 1.67 -22.21 14.39
CA LEU A 110 0.68 -21.38 13.69
C LEU A 110 0.90 -21.32 12.17
N MET A 111 2.00 -21.90 11.66
CA MET A 111 2.35 -21.80 10.24
C MET A 111 1.28 -22.44 9.33
N ALA A 112 0.71 -23.58 9.72
CA ALA A 112 -0.33 -24.25 8.95
C ALA A 112 -1.59 -23.38 8.82
N ALA A 113 -2.07 -22.80 9.93
CA ALA A 113 -3.21 -21.88 9.92
C ALA A 113 -2.92 -20.65 9.06
N ARG A 114 -1.71 -20.08 9.16
CA ARG A 114 -1.32 -18.93 8.34
C ARG A 114 -1.28 -19.25 6.85
N ALA A 115 -0.86 -20.46 6.49
CA ALA A 115 -0.86 -20.90 5.10
C ALA A 115 -2.29 -21.01 4.52
N GLU A 116 -3.25 -21.48 5.32
CA GLU A 116 -4.67 -21.48 4.94
C GLU A 116 -5.21 -20.06 4.76
N GLU A 117 -4.96 -19.16 5.71
CA GLU A 117 -5.36 -17.75 5.61
C GLU A 117 -4.78 -17.04 4.38
N ALA A 118 -3.53 -17.35 4.02
CA ALA A 118 -2.86 -16.74 2.87
C ALA A 118 -3.40 -17.25 1.52
N ARG A 119 -3.94 -18.47 1.49
CA ARG A 119 -4.61 -19.07 0.32
C ARG A 119 -6.08 -18.69 0.20
N ALA A 120 -6.72 -18.32 1.31
CA ALA A 120 -8.11 -17.92 1.33
C ALA A 120 -8.33 -16.70 0.42
N ARG A 121 -9.18 -16.87 -0.58
CA ARG A 121 -9.60 -15.78 -1.46
C ARG A 121 -10.52 -14.84 -0.69
N ARG A 122 -10.24 -13.55 -0.77
CA ARG A 122 -11.10 -12.49 -0.23
C ARG A 122 -11.72 -11.77 -1.39
N ASP A 123 -13.03 -11.93 -1.56
CA ASP A 123 -13.81 -11.22 -2.56
C ASP A 123 -14.11 -9.79 -2.11
#